data_AF-A0A0F9JS63-F1
#
_entry.id   AF-A0A0F9JS63-F1
#
_cell.length_a   1.000
_cell.length_b   1.000
_cell.length_c   1.000
_cell.angle_alpha   90.00
_cell.angle_beta   90.00
_cell.angle_gamma   90.00
#
_symmetry.space_group_name_H-M   'P 1'
#
loop_
_entity.id
_entity.type
_entity.pdbx_description
1 polymer ?
#
loop_
_entity_poly.entity_id
_entity_poly.type
_entity_poly.pdbx_seq_one_letter_code
_entity_poly.pdbx_strand_id
1 'polypeptide(L)' 'MSWVSLPDNPTVNMIAGFIRDVTEPYLGIFRRILPMASMGGAGIDFSPIIAFFVLNIISQLVHTMLVQLIA' A
#
# COMPACT_ATOMS: atom_id res chain seq x y z
N MET A 1 -9.57 -1.47 -6.91
CA MET A 1 -9.41 -0.57 -8.06
C MET A 1 -7.96 -0.12 -8.13
N SER A 2 -7.40 0.12 -9.32
CA SER A 2 -6.09 0.77 -9.46
C SER A 2 -6.34 2.21 -9.90
N TRP A 3 -5.74 3.17 -9.20
CA TRP A 3 -5.66 4.56 -9.62
C TRP A 3 -4.81 4.79 -10.89
N VAL A 4 -3.97 3.81 -11.25
CA VAL A 4 -3.18 3.82 -12.47
C VAL A 4 -3.91 2.97 -13.51
N SER A 5 -4.26 3.60 -14.64
CA SER A 5 -4.75 2.90 -15.83
C SER A 5 -3.60 2.14 -16.47
N LEU A 6 -3.76 0.82 -16.60
CA LEU A 6 -2.76 -0.05 -17.19
C LEU A 6 -3.09 -0.30 -18.67
N PRO A 7 -2.08 -0.42 -19.55
CA PRO A 7 -2.30 -0.81 -20.93
C PRO A 7 -2.88 -2.23 -20.99
N ASP A 8 -3.73 -2.48 -21.98
CA ASP A 8 -4.37 -3.79 -22.18
C ASP A 8 -3.37 -4.81 -22.74
N ASN A 9 -2.53 -5.32 -21.84
CA ASN A 9 -1.51 -6.32 -22.13
C ASN A 9 -1.61 -7.45 -21.10
N PRO A 10 -1.69 -8.72 -21.53
CA PRO A 10 -1.92 -9.85 -20.64
C PRO A 10 -0.81 -10.02 -19.59
N THR A 11 0.46 -9.79 -19.96
CA THR A 11 1.60 -9.89 -19.06
C THR A 11 1.55 -8.79 -17.99
N VAL A 12 1.25 -7.56 -18.40
CA VAL A 12 1.12 -6.42 -17.47
C VAL A 12 -0.03 -6.64 -16.50
N ASN A 13 -1.17 -7.11 -16.99
CA ASN A 13 -2.35 -7.42 -16.17
C ASN A 13 -2.07 -8.54 -15.17
N MET A 14 -1.32 -9.58 -15.56
CA MET A 14 -0.91 -10.66 -14.66
C MET A 14 -0.02 -10.14 -13.52
N ILE A 15 1.03 -9.37 -13.86
CA ILE A 15 1.95 -8.80 -12.86
C ILE A 15 1.21 -7.85 -11.92
N ALA A 16 0.36 -6.98 -12.47
CA ALA A 16 -0.43 -6.06 -11.67
C ALA A 16 -1.45 -6.77 -10.77
N GLY A 17 -2.03 -7.88 -11.23
CA GLY A 17 -2.88 -8.75 -10.43
C GLY A 17 -2.11 -9.32 -9.24
N PHE A 18 -0.95 -9.92 -9.50
CA PHE A 18 -0.09 -10.45 -8.44
C PHE A 18 0.31 -9.39 -7.40
N ILE A 19 0.76 -8.21 -7.85
CA ILE A 19 1.13 -7.12 -6.94
C ILE A 19 -0.07 -6.72 -6.07
N ARG A 20 -1.25 -6.61 -6.67
CA ARG A 20 -2.48 -6.30 -5.93
C ARG A 20 -2.76 -7.36 -4.88
N ASP A 21 -2.74 -8.63 -5.26
CA ASP A 21 -3.09 -9.74 -4.36
C ASP A 21 -2.12 -9.82 -3.16
N VAL A 22 -0.83 -9.57 -3.37
CA VAL A 22 0.17 -9.55 -2.29
C VAL A 22 0.02 -8.31 -1.39
N THR A 23 -0.33 -7.16 -1.96
CA THR A 23 -0.41 -5.89 -1.22
C THR A 23 -1.78 -5.66 -0.56
N GLU A 24 -2.85 -6.30 -1.05
CA GLU A 24 -4.23 -6.11 -0.58
C GLU A 24 -4.42 -6.38 0.92
N PRO A 25 -3.85 -7.44 1.53
CA PRO A 25 -4.01 -7.68 2.97
C PRO A 25 -3.50 -6.51 3.83
N TYR A 26 -2.42 -5.86 3.38
CA TYR A 26 -1.85 -4.71 4.06
C TYR A 26 -2.61 -3.43 3.74
N LEU A 27 -2.80 -3.11 2.45
CA LEU A 27 -3.51 -1.91 2.00
C LEU A 27 -4.98 -1.88 2.44
N GLY A 28 -5.63 -3.04 2.51
CA GLY A 28 -7.01 -3.20 2.96
C GLY A 28 -7.25 -2.74 4.39
N ILE A 29 -6.25 -2.84 5.27
CA ILE A 29 -6.32 -2.30 6.64
C ILE A 29 -6.45 -0.78 6.58
N PHE A 30 -5.60 -0.12 5.80
CA PHE A 30 -5.62 1.33 5.64
C PHE A 30 -6.88 1.82 4.93
N ARG A 31 -7.43 1.06 3.98
CA ARG A 31 -8.71 1.39 3.31
C ARG A 31 -9.92 1.32 4.24
N ARG A 32 -9.87 0.53 5.31
CA ARG A 32 -10.93 0.48 6.34
C ARG A 32 -10.85 1.65 7.30
N ILE A 33 -9.64 2.10 7.61
CA ILE A 33 -9.38 3.19 8.56
C ILE A 33 -9.53 4.56 7.88
N LEU A 34 -9.02 4.66 6.66
CA LEU A 34 -9.12 5.83 5.81
C LEU A 34 -10.28 5.60 4.85
N PRO A 35 -11.47 6.18 5.09
CA PRO A 35 -12.51 6.15 4.08
C PRO A 35 -11.91 6.70 2.78
N MET A 36 -12.08 5.97 1.67
CA MET A 36 -11.69 6.44 0.35
C MET A 36 -12.24 7.85 0.20
N ALA A 37 -11.36 8.84 0.11
CA ALA A 37 -11.78 10.22 -0.05
C ALA A 37 -12.45 10.31 -1.42
N SER A 38 -13.77 10.14 -1.45
CA SER A 38 -14.64 10.41 -2.60
C SER A 38 -14.68 11.93 -2.78
N MET A 39 -13.55 12.52 -3.18
CA MET A 39 -13.47 13.91 -3.54
C MET A 39 -13.91 14.03 -5.01
N GLY A 40 -15.16 14.42 -5.25
CA GLY A 40 -15.62 14.84 -6.58
C GLY A 40 -15.79 13.76 -7.64
N GLY A 41 -16.23 12.55 -7.28
CA GLY A 41 -16.59 11.50 -8.26
C GLY A 41 -15.41 10.68 -8.81
N ALA A 42 -14.17 11.03 -8.49
CA ALA A 42 -12.98 10.21 -8.69
C ALA A 42 -12.42 9.80 -7.33
N GLY A 43 -12.61 8.54 -6.92
CA GLY A 43 -12.04 8.02 -5.68
C GLY A 43 -10.53 7.90 -5.81
N ILE A 44 -9.78 8.82 -5.21
CA ILE A 44 -8.31 8.73 -5.13
C ILE A 44 -7.94 7.95 -3.87
N ASP A 45 -7.30 6.80 -4.06
CA ASP A 45 -6.84 5.94 -2.98
C ASP A 45 -5.54 6.48 -2.38
N PHE A 46 -5.61 7.23 -1.26
CA PHE A 46 -4.42 7.64 -0.50
C PHE A 46 -3.85 6.54 0.42
N SER A 47 -4.56 5.41 0.53
CA SER A 47 -4.14 4.26 1.34
C SER A 47 -2.71 3.78 1.06
N PRO A 48 -2.20 3.71 -0.19
CA PRO A 48 -0.84 3.22 -0.43
C PRO A 48 0.23 4.15 0.11
N ILE A 49 0.01 5.47 0.02
CA ILE A 49 0.97 6.48 0.51
C ILE A 49 1.10 6.37 2.02
N ILE A 50 -0.02 6.33 2.73
CA ILE A 50 -0.03 6.23 4.19
C ILE A 50 0.52 4.87 4.64
N ALA A 51 0.13 3.79 3.97
CA ALA A 51 0.65 2.46 4.23
C ALA A 51 2.17 2.40 4.10
N PHE A 52 2.74 3.07 3.10
CA PHE A 52 4.19 3.18 2.92
C PHE A 52 4.88 3.95 4.05
N PHE A 53 4.33 5.09 4.47
CA PHE A 53 4.89 5.84 5.60
C PHE A 53 4.87 5.01 6.90
N VAL A 54 3.78 4.30 7.16
CA VAL A 54 3.66 3.44 8.34
C VAL A 54 4.68 2.29 8.29
N LEU A 55 4.89 1.65 7.14
CA LEU A 55 5.95 0.64 6.98
C LEU A 55 7.33 1.21 7.30
N ASN A 56 7.63 2.42 6.84
CA ASN A 56 8.93 3.04 7.09
C ASN A 56 9.16 3.34 8.59
N ILE A 57 8.13 3.81 9.29
CA ILE A 57 8.20 4.08 10.73
C ILE A 57 8.42 2.77 11.50
N ILE A 58 7.64 1.73 11.18
CA ILE A 58 7.77 0.42 11.81
C ILE A 58 9.16 -0.16 11.55
N SER A 59 9.65 -0.07 10.31
CA SER A 59 10.99 -0.53 9.93
C SER A 59 12.06 0.16 10.77
N GLN A 60 12.05 1.49 10.85
CA GLN A 60 13.03 2.24 11.65
C GLN A 60 12.97 1.88 13.15
N LEU A 61 11.76 1.71 13.69
CA LEU A 61 11.59 1.29 15.07
C LEU A 61 12.18 -0.11 15.32
N VAL A 62 11.87 -1.07 14.45
CA VAL A 62 12.39 -2.44 14.53
C VAL A 62 13.91 -2.46 14.42
N HIS A 63 14.48 -1.72 13.46
CA HIS A 63 15.93 -1.58 13.30
C HIS A 63 16.59 -1.00 14.56
N THR A 64 16.00 0.05 15.13
CA THR A 64 16.54 0.70 16.35
C THR A 64 16.53 -0.26 17.53
N MET A 65 15.39 -0.94 17.75
CA MET A 65 15.24 -1.93 18.82
C MET A 65 16.19 -3.11 18.67
N LEU A 66 16.38 -3.60 17.44
CA LEU A 66 17.29 -4.70 17.14
C LEU A 66 18.74 -4.32 17.41
N VAL A 67 19.16 -3.11 17.02
CA VAL A 67 20.51 -2.60 17.32
C VAL A 67 20.72 -2.46 18.83
N GLN A 68 19.73 -1.94 19.56
CA GLN A 68 19.79 -1.79 21.01
C GLN A 68 19.83 -3.12 21.77
N LEU A 69 19.29 -4.21 21.20
CA LEU A 69 19.30 -5.53 21.81
C LEU A 69 20.65 -6.26 21.64
N ILE A 70 21.37 -5.95 20.55
CA ILE A 70 22.61 -6.64 20.16
C ILE A 70 23.85 -5.90 20.68
N ALA A 71 23.77 -4.57 20.85
CA ALA A 71 24.81 -3.73 21.44
C ALA A 71 24.83 -3.81 22.96
#